data_AF-A0A846WXN8-F1
#
_entry.id   AF-A0A846WXN8-F1
#
_cell.length_a   1.000
_cell.length_b   1.000
_cell.length_c   1.000
_cell.angle_alpha   90.00
_cell.angle_beta   90.00
_cell.angle_gamma   90.00
#
_symmetry.space_group_name_H-M   'P 1'
#
loop_
_entity.id
_entity.type
_entity.pdbx_description
1 polymer ?
#
loop_
_entity_poly.entity_id
_entity_poly.type
_entity_poly.pdbx_seq_one_letter_code
_entity_poly.pdbx_strand_id
1 'polypeptide(L)'
;MSDEDEYPELASILRRFPAEWDRCIGVGPGWHSILIKLDEALAEVDSDYTIKQVKQEAGDLDFRFDTAHADRYQAMRALVRAAERKASHICEECGKVGSLHTSRDGAVRRLCSACAAAAQEGYEAVSSDLETRAALHRVAMQAAALHRTLTSLPPDASRRITSGEMDTLSQLASRALWASTSDLHERGEHGYAAEVVARARGGAAEGITELRLVTNSLAISERFWRAMYPDAAVERVGGVLRITPPVGPAMLYVEALAAHLITTVDMEIVVDDGAADRLRAAGFDVSRDGRYVVDVNGTDATVRMEGR
;
A
#
# COMPACT_ATOMS: atom_id res chain seq x y z
N MET A 1 -33.38 -29.78 2.24
CA MET A 1 -33.71 -28.94 1.08
C MET A 1 -32.39 -28.58 0.47
N SER A 2 -32.20 -28.81 -0.83
CA SER A 2 -31.00 -28.32 -1.51
C SER A 2 -31.11 -26.81 -1.69
N ASP A 3 -29.98 -26.11 -1.87
CA ASP A 3 -29.97 -24.67 -2.16
C ASP A 3 -30.83 -24.34 -3.40
N GLU A 4 -30.98 -25.28 -4.36
CA GLU A 4 -31.86 -25.14 -5.53
C GLU A 4 -33.35 -25.02 -5.17
N ASP A 5 -33.80 -25.71 -4.12
CA ASP A 5 -35.20 -25.67 -3.68
C ASP A 5 -35.52 -24.40 -2.88
N GLU A 6 -34.52 -23.86 -2.17
CA GLU A 6 -34.66 -22.67 -1.33
C GLU A 6 -34.50 -21.37 -2.14
N TYR A 7 -33.59 -21.37 -3.13
CA TYR A 7 -33.24 -20.21 -3.95
C TYR A 7 -33.25 -20.56 -5.45
N PRO A 8 -34.44 -20.63 -6.09
CA PRO A 8 -34.56 -21.06 -7.49
C PRO A 8 -33.82 -20.14 -8.46
N GLU A 9 -33.60 -18.87 -8.11
CA GLU A 9 -32.80 -17.93 -8.90
C GLU A 9 -31.33 -18.33 -9.03
N LEU A 10 -30.80 -19.17 -8.14
CA LEU A 10 -29.42 -19.66 -8.18
C LEU A 10 -29.25 -20.94 -9.01
N ALA A 11 -30.34 -21.50 -9.54
CA ALA A 11 -30.31 -22.78 -10.24
C ALA A 11 -29.38 -22.79 -11.46
N SER A 12 -29.17 -21.65 -12.15
CA SER A 12 -28.20 -21.58 -13.25
C SER A 12 -26.76 -21.73 -12.77
N ILE A 13 -26.43 -21.10 -11.64
CA ILE A 13 -25.09 -21.12 -11.02
C ILE A 13 -24.81 -22.51 -10.45
N LEU A 14 -25.78 -23.11 -9.76
CA LEU A 14 -25.66 -24.45 -9.16
C LEU A 14 -25.40 -25.53 -10.22
N ARG A 15 -25.94 -25.37 -11.44
CA ARG A 15 -25.65 -26.28 -12.57
C ARG A 15 -24.22 -26.20 -13.10
N ARG A 16 -23.43 -25.17 -12.74
CA ARG A 16 -22.02 -25.05 -13.16
C ARG A 16 -21.05 -25.82 -12.28
N PHE A 17 -21.51 -26.30 -11.13
CA PHE A 17 -20.72 -27.23 -10.33
C PHE A 17 -20.66 -28.59 -11.03
N PRO A 18 -19.48 -29.25 -11.07
CA PRO A 18 -19.36 -30.62 -11.56
C PRO A 18 -20.33 -31.56 -10.83
N ALA A 19 -20.86 -32.56 -11.54
CA ALA A 19 -21.89 -33.46 -10.99
C ALA A 19 -21.37 -34.34 -9.84
N GLU A 20 -20.06 -34.55 -9.79
CA GLU A 20 -19.33 -35.28 -8.76
C GLU A 20 -19.11 -34.48 -7.46
N TRP A 21 -19.39 -33.17 -7.45
CA TRP A 21 -19.15 -32.30 -6.30
C TRP A 21 -20.46 -31.90 -5.63
N ASP A 22 -20.37 -31.56 -4.35
CA ASP A 22 -21.50 -31.01 -3.62
C ASP A 22 -21.83 -29.61 -4.16
N ARG A 23 -23.10 -29.40 -4.54
CA ARG A 23 -23.57 -28.17 -5.18
C ARG A 23 -24.09 -27.23 -4.11
N CYS A 24 -23.16 -26.57 -3.42
CA CYS A 24 -23.47 -25.66 -2.34
C CYS A 24 -22.96 -24.25 -2.62
N ILE A 25 -23.80 -23.26 -2.31
CA ILE A 25 -23.43 -21.84 -2.30
C ILE A 25 -23.34 -21.39 -0.84
N GLY A 26 -22.12 -21.32 -0.33
CA GLY A 26 -21.84 -20.98 1.08
C GLY A 26 -21.83 -19.48 1.37
N VAL A 27 -22.79 -18.72 0.84
CA VAL A 27 -22.94 -17.27 1.11
C VAL A 27 -24.40 -16.93 1.39
N GLY A 28 -24.65 -15.82 2.10
CA GLY A 28 -26.01 -15.37 2.38
C GLY A 28 -26.74 -14.71 1.18
N PRO A 29 -28.08 -14.55 1.30
CA PRO A 29 -28.95 -14.07 0.22
C PRO A 29 -28.68 -12.64 -0.25
N GLY A 30 -28.06 -11.82 0.60
CA GLY A 30 -27.61 -10.47 0.25
C GLY A 30 -26.59 -10.44 -0.89
N TRP A 31 -25.88 -11.53 -1.16
CA TRP A 31 -24.90 -11.62 -2.25
C TRP A 31 -25.42 -12.33 -3.51
N HIS A 32 -26.61 -12.93 -3.50
CA HIS A 32 -27.14 -13.68 -4.64
C HIS A 32 -27.18 -12.84 -5.93
N SER A 33 -27.62 -11.58 -5.84
CA SER A 33 -27.64 -10.68 -7.01
C SER A 33 -26.25 -10.34 -7.57
N ILE A 34 -25.19 -10.43 -6.76
CA ILE A 34 -23.80 -10.26 -7.20
C ILE A 34 -23.37 -11.53 -7.95
N LEU A 35 -23.69 -12.71 -7.41
CA LEU A 35 -23.37 -13.99 -8.04
C LEU A 35 -24.06 -14.16 -9.39
N ILE A 36 -25.35 -13.81 -9.50
CA ILE A 36 -26.10 -13.90 -10.77
C ILE A 36 -25.44 -13.03 -11.85
N LYS A 37 -25.11 -11.78 -11.54
CA LYS A 37 -24.44 -10.88 -12.49
C LYS A 37 -23.03 -11.34 -12.84
N LEU A 38 -22.32 -11.92 -11.87
CA LEU A 38 -21.01 -12.51 -12.13
C LEU A 38 -21.15 -13.71 -13.07
N ASP A 39 -22.15 -14.57 -12.87
CA ASP A 39 -22.41 -15.72 -13.73
C ASP A 39 -22.70 -15.32 -15.16
N GLU A 40 -23.59 -14.34 -15.36
CA GLU A 40 -23.91 -13.77 -16.67
C GLU A 40 -22.64 -13.27 -17.37
N ALA A 41 -21.81 -12.47 -16.69
CA ALA A 41 -20.60 -11.92 -17.27
C ALA A 41 -19.52 -12.99 -17.56
N LEU A 42 -19.39 -14.03 -16.72
CA LEU A 42 -18.47 -15.13 -16.97
C LEU A 42 -18.94 -15.98 -18.16
N ALA A 43 -20.25 -16.24 -18.26
CA ALA A 43 -20.86 -17.02 -19.33
C ALA A 43 -20.69 -16.36 -20.71
N GLU A 44 -20.67 -15.02 -20.77
CA GLU A 44 -20.38 -14.28 -22.00
C GLU A 44 -18.94 -14.50 -22.48
N VAL A 45 -17.99 -14.70 -21.58
CA VAL A 45 -16.58 -14.93 -21.91
C VAL A 45 -16.31 -16.40 -22.23
N ASP A 46 -16.90 -17.30 -21.46
CA ASP A 46 -16.82 -18.74 -21.65
C ASP A 46 -18.16 -19.35 -21.21
N SER A 47 -18.93 -19.94 -22.11
CA SER A 47 -20.22 -20.54 -21.73
C SER A 47 -20.06 -21.79 -20.88
N ASP A 48 -18.90 -22.45 -20.99
CA ASP A 48 -18.67 -23.82 -20.51
C ASP A 48 -17.79 -23.86 -19.25
N TYR A 49 -17.53 -22.71 -18.63
CA TYR A 49 -16.77 -22.66 -17.37
C TYR A 49 -17.50 -23.42 -16.26
N THR A 50 -16.71 -24.03 -15.39
CA THR A 50 -17.22 -24.76 -14.22
C THR A 50 -16.85 -24.02 -12.94
N ILE A 51 -17.71 -24.15 -11.94
CA ILE A 51 -17.48 -23.58 -10.62
C ILE A 51 -16.80 -24.64 -9.75
N LYS A 52 -15.71 -24.22 -9.11
CA LYS A 52 -15.04 -25.01 -8.09
C LYS A 52 -15.54 -24.71 -6.69
N GLN A 53 -15.84 -23.44 -6.41
CA GLN A 53 -16.18 -23.01 -5.07
C GLN A 53 -16.91 -21.68 -5.10
N VAL A 54 -17.95 -21.56 -4.29
CA VAL A 54 -18.57 -20.29 -3.91
C VAL A 54 -18.80 -20.32 -2.41
N LYS A 55 -18.06 -19.51 -1.65
CA LYS A 55 -18.22 -19.42 -0.20
C LYS A 55 -17.84 -18.04 0.31
N GLN A 56 -18.23 -17.78 1.54
CA GLN A 56 -17.68 -16.70 2.33
C GLN A 56 -16.37 -17.16 2.99
N GLU A 57 -15.32 -16.35 2.89
CA GLU A 57 -14.04 -16.56 3.57
C GLU A 57 -13.58 -15.23 4.19
N ALA A 58 -13.40 -15.20 5.52
CA ALA A 58 -13.01 -14.01 6.29
C ALA A 58 -13.79 -12.71 5.99
N GLY A 59 -15.11 -12.78 5.84
CA GLY A 59 -15.98 -11.64 5.50
C GLY A 59 -15.96 -11.20 4.04
N ASP A 60 -15.34 -11.96 3.15
CA ASP A 60 -15.29 -11.69 1.71
C ASP A 60 -15.82 -12.88 0.89
N LEU A 61 -16.23 -12.60 -0.35
CA LEU A 61 -16.60 -13.63 -1.32
C LEU A 61 -15.32 -14.33 -1.83
N ASP A 62 -15.29 -15.67 -1.80
CA ASP A 62 -14.29 -16.52 -2.47
C ASP A 62 -14.98 -17.32 -3.57
N PHE A 63 -14.78 -16.88 -4.81
CA PHE A 63 -15.34 -17.51 -6.01
C PHE A 63 -14.21 -18.11 -6.86
N ARG A 64 -14.23 -19.42 -7.05
CA ARG A 64 -13.25 -20.14 -7.88
C ARG A 64 -13.93 -20.85 -9.03
N PHE A 65 -13.33 -20.74 -10.20
CA PHE A 65 -13.79 -21.39 -11.41
C PHE A 65 -12.64 -22.08 -12.13
N ASP A 66 -13.01 -22.97 -13.04
CA ASP A 66 -12.15 -23.51 -14.08
C ASP A 66 -12.67 -23.14 -15.46
N THR A 67 -11.73 -23.02 -16.40
CA THR A 67 -11.99 -22.82 -17.83
C THR A 67 -10.97 -23.62 -18.62
N ALA A 68 -11.37 -24.20 -19.75
CA ALA A 68 -10.46 -24.84 -20.68
C ALA A 68 -9.64 -23.80 -21.49
N HIS A 69 -10.02 -22.52 -21.44
CA HIS A 69 -9.45 -21.45 -22.24
C HIS A 69 -8.45 -20.60 -21.44
N ALA A 70 -7.18 -21.01 -21.45
CA ALA A 70 -6.11 -20.33 -20.71
C ALA A 70 -5.94 -18.85 -21.09
N ASP A 71 -6.24 -18.48 -22.34
CA ASP A 71 -6.20 -17.10 -22.85
C ASP A 71 -7.30 -16.21 -22.25
N ARG A 72 -8.42 -16.79 -21.80
CA ARG A 72 -9.56 -16.07 -21.21
C ARG A 72 -9.49 -15.96 -19.70
N TYR A 73 -8.69 -16.81 -19.05
CA TYR A 73 -8.58 -16.90 -17.60
C TYR A 73 -8.38 -15.54 -16.94
N GLN A 74 -7.46 -14.71 -17.45
CA GLN A 74 -7.18 -13.41 -16.84
C GLN A 74 -8.35 -12.42 -16.91
N ALA A 75 -9.10 -12.42 -18.02
CA ALA A 75 -10.30 -11.61 -18.18
C ALA A 75 -11.40 -12.05 -17.21
N MET A 76 -11.63 -13.37 -17.11
CA MET A 76 -12.59 -13.95 -16.17
C MET A 76 -12.20 -13.70 -14.70
N ARG A 77 -10.91 -13.81 -14.35
CA ARG A 77 -10.43 -13.43 -13.00
C ARG A 77 -10.64 -11.94 -12.70
N ALA A 78 -10.60 -11.07 -13.70
CA ALA A 78 -10.90 -9.65 -13.50
C ALA A 78 -12.37 -9.42 -13.13
N LEU A 79 -13.30 -10.17 -13.74
CA LEU A 79 -14.73 -10.16 -13.41
C LEU A 79 -14.98 -10.66 -11.97
N VAL A 80 -14.37 -11.80 -11.61
CA VAL A 80 -14.44 -12.31 -10.22
C VAL A 80 -13.93 -11.27 -9.23
N ARG A 81 -12.76 -10.67 -9.48
CA ARG A 81 -12.23 -9.61 -8.60
C ARG A 81 -13.16 -8.41 -8.46
N ALA A 82 -13.92 -8.07 -9.52
CA ALA A 82 -14.91 -6.99 -9.45
C ALA A 82 -16.11 -7.38 -8.57
N ALA A 83 -16.58 -8.61 -8.67
CA ALA A 83 -17.65 -9.14 -7.82
C ALA A 83 -17.20 -9.24 -6.35
N GLU A 84 -15.99 -9.72 -6.08
CA GLU A 84 -15.39 -9.77 -4.73
C GLU A 84 -15.31 -8.37 -4.11
N ARG A 85 -14.82 -7.37 -4.87
CA ARG A 85 -14.79 -5.96 -4.44
C ARG A 85 -16.19 -5.45 -4.11
N LYS A 86 -17.19 -5.78 -4.92
CA LYS A 86 -18.56 -5.38 -4.66
C LYS A 86 -19.12 -6.04 -3.39
N ALA A 87 -18.90 -7.34 -3.22
CA ALA A 87 -19.33 -8.07 -2.04
C ALA A 87 -18.70 -7.52 -0.75
N SER A 88 -17.46 -7.02 -0.81
CA SER A 88 -16.71 -6.49 0.33
C SER A 88 -17.32 -5.27 1.03
N HIS A 89 -18.40 -4.68 0.52
CA HIS A 89 -19.11 -3.59 1.20
C HIS A 89 -20.63 -3.83 1.27
N ILE A 90 -21.07 -5.04 0.94
CA ILE A 90 -22.47 -5.43 0.95
C ILE A 90 -22.71 -6.47 2.04
N CYS A 91 -23.72 -6.25 2.86
CA CYS A 91 -24.20 -7.19 3.86
C CYS A 91 -24.61 -8.50 3.18
N GLU A 92 -23.98 -9.61 3.57
CA GLU A 92 -24.26 -10.92 2.96
C GLU A 92 -25.68 -11.41 3.30
N GLU A 93 -26.33 -10.88 4.34
CA GLU A 93 -27.68 -11.30 4.73
C GLU A 93 -28.77 -10.53 3.97
N CYS A 94 -28.66 -9.20 3.86
CA CYS A 94 -29.75 -8.37 3.33
C CYS A 94 -29.41 -7.57 2.07
N GLY A 95 -28.16 -7.60 1.60
CA GLY A 95 -27.75 -6.93 0.36
C GLY A 95 -27.62 -5.40 0.47
N LYS A 96 -27.86 -4.82 1.65
CA LYS A 96 -27.58 -3.40 1.94
C LYS A 96 -26.10 -3.17 2.18
N VAL A 97 -25.66 -1.92 2.30
CA VAL A 97 -24.27 -1.61 2.69
C VAL A 97 -23.95 -2.26 4.05
N GLY A 98 -22.79 -2.93 4.13
CA GLY A 98 -22.32 -3.65 5.30
C GLY A 98 -20.84 -3.43 5.56
N SER A 99 -20.41 -3.72 6.78
CA SER A 99 -19.02 -3.66 7.24
C SER A 99 -18.59 -5.02 7.80
N LEU A 100 -17.28 -5.24 7.95
CA LEU A 100 -16.78 -6.44 8.62
C LEU A 100 -17.29 -6.47 10.06
N HIS A 101 -17.79 -7.62 10.46
CA HIS A 101 -18.09 -7.95 11.84
C HIS A 101 -17.43 -9.28 12.19
N THR A 102 -17.04 -9.42 13.45
CA THR A 102 -16.48 -10.65 14.00
C THR A 102 -17.37 -11.15 15.12
N SER A 103 -17.67 -12.45 15.12
CA SER A 103 -18.38 -13.11 16.22
C SER A 103 -17.44 -13.36 17.40
N ARG A 104 -18.01 -13.78 18.52
CA ARG A 104 -17.24 -14.17 19.72
C ARG A 104 -16.22 -15.30 19.45
N ASP A 105 -16.50 -16.17 18.49
CA ASP A 105 -15.65 -17.30 18.13
C ASP A 105 -14.65 -16.97 17.00
N GLY A 106 -14.56 -15.70 16.60
CA GLY A 106 -13.62 -15.23 15.58
C GLY A 106 -14.11 -15.42 14.14
N ALA A 107 -15.36 -15.84 13.92
CA ALA A 107 -15.93 -15.90 12.58
C ALA A 107 -16.12 -14.48 12.04
N VAL A 108 -15.66 -14.22 10.82
CA VAL A 108 -15.72 -12.89 10.22
C VAL A 108 -16.75 -12.90 9.08
N ARG A 109 -17.70 -11.97 9.11
CA ARG A 109 -18.77 -11.81 8.11
C ARG A 109 -18.94 -10.36 7.69
N ARG A 110 -19.54 -10.14 6.53
CA ARG A 110 -19.91 -8.79 6.07
C ARG A 110 -21.37 -8.55 6.40
N LEU A 111 -21.64 -7.74 7.41
CA LEU A 111 -23.01 -7.50 7.90
C LEU A 111 -23.30 -6.00 8.02
N CYS A 112 -24.57 -5.62 7.86
CA CYS A 112 -25.03 -4.31 8.34
C CYS A 112 -25.31 -4.40 9.84
N SER A 113 -25.35 -3.26 10.53
CA SER A 113 -25.57 -3.22 11.99
C SER A 113 -26.85 -3.93 12.43
N ALA A 114 -27.93 -3.85 11.64
CA ALA A 114 -29.18 -4.52 11.93
C ALA A 114 -29.08 -6.06 11.84
N CYS A 115 -28.44 -6.59 10.80
CA CYS A 115 -28.22 -8.03 10.65
C CYS A 115 -27.21 -8.56 11.68
N ALA A 116 -26.17 -7.79 11.99
CA ALA A 116 -25.21 -8.15 13.04
C ALA A 116 -25.87 -8.23 14.42
N ALA A 117 -26.76 -7.28 14.75
CA ALA A 117 -27.50 -7.29 16.02
C ALA A 117 -28.57 -8.40 16.08
N ALA A 118 -29.14 -8.81 14.95
CA ALA A 118 -30.13 -9.88 14.88
C ALA A 118 -29.50 -11.28 14.94
N ALA A 119 -28.22 -11.41 14.59
CA ALA A 119 -27.47 -12.66 14.58
C ALA A 119 -27.23 -13.16 16.02
N GLN A 120 -27.49 -14.45 16.27
CA GLN A 120 -27.39 -15.06 17.60
C GLN A 120 -25.94 -15.19 18.09
N GLU A 121 -24.99 -15.18 17.15
CA GLU A 121 -23.57 -15.36 17.37
C GLU A 121 -22.91 -14.15 18.05
N GLY A 122 -23.61 -13.00 18.10
CA GLY A 122 -23.12 -11.78 18.74
C GLY A 122 -22.00 -11.13 17.93
N TYR A 123 -22.31 -10.75 16.69
CA TYR A 123 -21.36 -10.10 15.79
C TYR A 123 -21.11 -8.65 16.19
N GLU A 124 -19.85 -8.28 16.36
CA GLU A 124 -19.40 -6.92 16.65
C GLU A 124 -18.60 -6.38 15.47
N ALA A 125 -18.72 -5.08 15.18
CA ALA A 125 -18.00 -4.47 14.07
C ALA A 125 -16.49 -4.60 14.25
N VAL A 126 -15.78 -5.06 13.22
CA VAL A 126 -14.32 -5.05 13.22
C VAL A 126 -13.85 -3.62 13.25
N SER A 127 -12.92 -3.31 14.15
CA SER A 127 -12.30 -1.99 14.20
C SER A 127 -11.70 -1.66 12.84
N SER A 128 -12.21 -0.61 12.21
CA SER A 128 -11.60 0.01 11.04
C SER A 128 -10.81 1.25 11.45
N ASP A 129 -10.24 1.23 12.65
CA ASP A 129 -9.41 2.32 13.13
C ASP A 129 -8.17 2.52 12.24
N LEU A 130 -7.59 3.70 12.44
CA LEU A 130 -6.45 4.16 11.67
C LEU A 130 -5.27 3.19 11.76
N GLU A 131 -5.02 2.58 12.92
CA GLU A 131 -3.89 1.66 13.12
C GLU A 131 -4.06 0.34 12.38
N THR A 132 -5.25 -0.24 12.43
CA THR A 132 -5.56 -1.50 11.75
C THR A 132 -5.41 -1.34 10.25
N ARG A 133 -5.99 -0.28 9.68
CA ARG A 133 -5.84 0.04 8.25
C ARG A 133 -4.39 0.35 7.87
N ALA A 134 -3.66 1.06 8.72
CA ALA A 134 -2.24 1.34 8.52
C ALA A 134 -1.39 0.06 8.51
N ALA A 135 -1.67 -0.89 9.40
CA ALA A 135 -1.02 -2.19 9.43
C ALA A 135 -1.29 -3.00 8.14
N LEU A 136 -2.54 -3.02 7.68
CA LEU A 136 -2.90 -3.68 6.41
C LEU A 136 -2.22 -3.02 5.20
N HIS A 137 -2.08 -1.69 5.20
CA HIS A 137 -1.34 -0.99 4.15
C HIS A 137 0.14 -1.38 4.11
N ARG A 138 0.79 -1.53 5.28
CA ARG A 138 2.17 -2.04 5.36
C ARG A 138 2.29 -3.45 4.77
N VAL A 139 1.33 -4.33 5.08
CA VAL A 139 1.28 -5.69 4.51
C VAL A 139 1.17 -5.64 2.99
N ALA A 140 0.26 -4.81 2.46
CA ALA A 140 0.10 -4.65 1.01
C ALA A 140 1.40 -4.19 0.33
N MET A 141 2.10 -3.22 0.93
CA MET A 141 3.37 -2.72 0.40
C MET A 141 4.48 -3.77 0.42
N GLN A 142 4.59 -4.53 1.50
CA GLN A 142 5.57 -5.62 1.62
C GLN A 142 5.25 -6.76 0.66
N ALA A 143 3.98 -7.14 0.51
CA ALA A 143 3.56 -8.17 -0.44
C ALA A 143 3.85 -7.76 -1.89
N ALA A 144 3.62 -6.49 -2.25
CA ALA A 144 3.98 -5.97 -3.57
C ALA A 144 5.49 -5.97 -3.82
N ALA A 145 6.30 -5.64 -2.79
CA ALA A 145 7.76 -5.73 -2.89
C ALA A 145 8.23 -7.18 -3.05
N LEU A 146 7.68 -8.12 -2.27
CA LEU A 146 7.97 -9.54 -2.38
C LEU A 146 7.59 -10.07 -3.77
N HIS A 147 6.41 -9.72 -4.27
CA HIS A 147 5.97 -10.12 -5.61
C HIS A 147 6.97 -9.68 -6.68
N ARG A 148 7.40 -8.41 -6.67
CA ARG A 148 8.42 -7.90 -7.61
C ARG A 148 9.73 -8.69 -7.52
N THR A 149 10.20 -8.94 -6.31
CA THR A 149 11.41 -9.74 -6.09
C THR A 149 11.25 -11.14 -6.68
N LEU A 150 10.15 -11.84 -6.38
CA LEU A 150 9.89 -13.19 -6.90
C LEU A 150 9.78 -13.22 -8.43
N THR A 151 9.14 -12.22 -9.04
CA THR A 151 9.05 -12.12 -10.51
C THR A 151 10.39 -11.81 -11.18
N SER A 152 11.35 -11.23 -10.46
CA SER A 152 12.69 -10.94 -11.00
C SER A 152 13.63 -12.15 -10.95
N LEU A 153 13.28 -13.20 -10.21
CA LEU A 153 14.09 -14.41 -10.11
C LEU A 153 14.01 -15.25 -11.39
N PRO A 154 15.06 -16.05 -11.70
CA PRO A 154 14.96 -17.09 -12.72
C PRO A 154 13.73 -17.99 -12.50
N PRO A 155 13.03 -18.46 -13.56
CA PRO A 155 11.77 -19.20 -13.41
C PRO A 155 11.86 -20.40 -12.47
N ASP A 156 12.96 -21.16 -12.51
CA ASP A 156 13.15 -22.32 -11.65
C ASP A 156 13.31 -21.94 -10.18
N ALA A 157 13.96 -20.80 -9.89
CA ALA A 157 14.12 -20.28 -8.54
C ALA A 157 12.78 -19.75 -7.99
N SER A 158 12.02 -19.02 -8.81
CA SER A 158 10.66 -18.56 -8.47
C SER A 158 9.73 -19.75 -8.17
N ARG A 159 9.73 -20.80 -9.02
CA ARG A 159 8.92 -22.01 -8.80
C ARG A 159 9.29 -22.76 -7.54
N ARG A 160 10.57 -22.82 -7.17
CA ARG A 160 11.00 -23.47 -5.92
C ARG A 160 10.46 -22.77 -4.67
N ILE A 161 10.27 -21.46 -4.72
CA ILE A 161 9.77 -20.67 -3.59
C ILE A 161 8.23 -20.67 -3.55
N THR A 162 7.60 -20.55 -4.72
CA THR A 162 6.15 -20.31 -4.83
C THR A 162 5.36 -21.59 -5.09
N SER A 163 6.05 -22.71 -5.37
CA SER A 163 5.43 -23.91 -5.95
C SER A 163 4.66 -23.64 -7.26
N GLY A 164 4.93 -22.49 -7.91
CA GLY A 164 4.18 -22.01 -9.08
C GLY A 164 2.93 -21.19 -8.75
N GLU A 165 2.57 -21.02 -7.48
CA GLU A 165 1.33 -20.35 -7.05
C GLU A 165 1.55 -18.87 -6.66
N MET A 166 1.81 -18.02 -7.65
CA MET A 166 1.91 -16.57 -7.44
C MET A 166 0.56 -15.88 -7.21
N ASP A 167 -0.55 -16.55 -7.50
CA ASP A 167 -1.90 -15.99 -7.41
C ASP A 167 -2.30 -15.73 -5.95
N THR A 168 -1.96 -16.62 -5.03
CA THR A 168 -2.26 -16.47 -3.59
C THR A 168 -1.61 -15.23 -2.99
N LEU A 169 -0.33 -14.96 -3.31
CA LEU A 169 0.34 -13.73 -2.86
C LEU A 169 -0.31 -12.48 -3.45
N SER A 170 -0.71 -12.54 -4.71
CA SER A 170 -1.38 -11.44 -5.41
C SER A 170 -2.76 -11.15 -4.82
N GLN A 171 -3.51 -12.20 -4.47
CA GLN A 171 -4.80 -12.10 -3.79
C GLN A 171 -4.66 -11.49 -2.40
N LEU A 172 -3.67 -11.93 -1.61
CA LEU A 172 -3.40 -11.38 -0.28
C LEU A 172 -3.04 -9.89 -0.36
N ALA A 173 -2.14 -9.51 -1.28
CA ALA A 173 -1.76 -8.11 -1.50
C ALA A 173 -2.97 -7.25 -1.90
N SER A 174 -3.81 -7.79 -2.80
CA SER A 174 -5.02 -7.11 -3.27
C SER A 174 -6.02 -6.90 -2.13
N ARG A 175 -6.27 -7.92 -1.29
CA ARG A 175 -7.19 -7.82 -0.14
C ARG A 175 -6.68 -6.81 0.90
N ALA A 176 -5.39 -6.85 1.22
CA ALA A 176 -4.77 -5.92 2.17
C ALA A 176 -4.80 -4.47 1.65
N LEU A 177 -4.52 -4.25 0.36
CA LEU A 177 -4.61 -2.92 -0.25
C LEU A 177 -6.05 -2.39 -0.24
N TRP A 178 -6.99 -3.26 -0.59
CA TRP A 178 -8.40 -2.94 -0.59
C TRP A 178 -8.90 -2.52 0.79
N ALA A 179 -8.68 -3.36 1.81
CA ALA A 179 -9.13 -3.13 3.18
C ALA A 179 -8.38 -1.99 3.89
N SER A 180 -7.24 -1.53 3.35
CA SER A 180 -6.53 -0.38 3.91
C SER A 180 -6.98 0.94 3.32
N THR A 181 -7.01 1.08 1.98
CA THR A 181 -7.12 2.39 1.30
C THR A 181 -8.04 2.42 0.08
N SER A 182 -8.12 1.35 -0.72
CA SER A 182 -8.89 1.43 -1.97
C SER A 182 -10.40 1.56 -1.74
N ASP A 183 -10.93 0.89 -0.71
CA ASP A 183 -12.35 1.00 -0.35
C ASP A 183 -12.71 2.43 0.12
N LEU A 184 -11.76 3.13 0.75
CA LEU A 184 -11.92 4.54 1.13
C LEU A 184 -11.98 5.43 -0.10
N HIS A 185 -11.11 5.19 -1.08
CA HIS A 185 -11.14 5.94 -2.33
C HIS A 185 -12.43 5.73 -3.13
N GLU A 186 -12.95 4.50 -3.17
CA GLU A 186 -14.23 4.21 -3.82
C GLU A 186 -15.41 4.93 -3.14
N ARG A 187 -15.33 5.11 -1.81
CA ARG A 187 -16.30 5.89 -1.03
C ARG A 187 -16.08 7.41 -1.04
N GLY A 188 -15.02 7.90 -1.70
CA GLY A 188 -14.66 9.32 -1.72
C GLY A 188 -13.97 9.83 -0.45
N GLU A 189 -13.55 8.95 0.47
CA GLU A 189 -12.90 9.26 1.74
C GLU A 189 -11.38 9.48 1.58
N HIS A 190 -10.98 10.30 0.62
CA HIS A 190 -9.56 10.49 0.26
C HIS A 190 -8.70 11.03 1.40
N GLY A 191 -9.26 11.89 2.26
CA GLY A 191 -8.54 12.44 3.42
C GLY A 191 -8.16 11.35 4.42
N TYR A 192 -9.11 10.49 4.78
CA TYR A 192 -8.84 9.38 5.70
C TYR A 192 -7.89 8.34 5.08
N ALA A 193 -8.00 8.07 3.77
CA ALA A 193 -7.02 7.24 3.08
C ALA A 193 -5.59 7.81 3.15
N ALA A 194 -5.44 9.13 3.02
CA ALA A 194 -4.14 9.80 3.18
C ALA A 194 -3.60 9.68 4.61
N GLU A 195 -4.46 9.80 5.62
CA GLU A 195 -4.09 9.55 7.02
C GLU A 195 -3.64 8.11 7.24
N VAL A 196 -4.33 7.12 6.67
CA VAL A 196 -3.95 5.69 6.72
C VAL A 196 -2.56 5.50 6.13
N VAL A 197 -2.28 6.07 4.96
CA VAL A 197 -0.95 5.97 4.31
C VAL A 197 0.12 6.65 5.17
N ALA A 198 -0.17 7.84 5.71
CA ALA A 198 0.75 8.55 6.60
C ALA A 198 1.03 7.75 7.88
N ARG A 199 0.00 7.15 8.47
CA ARG A 199 0.14 6.29 9.65
C ARG A 199 0.87 4.99 9.34
N ALA A 200 0.60 4.37 8.20
CA ALA A 200 1.26 3.15 7.75
C ALA A 200 2.78 3.35 7.64
N ARG A 201 3.18 4.54 7.19
CA ARG A 201 4.58 4.97 7.09
C ARG A 201 5.20 5.38 8.44
N GLY A 202 4.44 5.40 9.53
CA GLY A 202 4.96 5.68 10.88
C GLY A 202 4.22 6.77 11.68
N GLY A 203 3.22 7.46 11.12
CA GLY A 203 2.50 8.54 11.82
C GLY A 203 3.26 9.86 11.74
N ALA A 204 2.71 10.81 10.96
CA ALA A 204 3.45 11.92 10.33
C ALA A 204 4.68 11.41 9.55
N ALA A 205 5.18 12.17 8.59
CA ALA A 205 6.58 11.97 8.27
C ALA A 205 7.34 12.30 9.57
N GLU A 206 7.90 11.31 10.28
CA GLU A 206 9.19 11.60 10.90
C GLU A 206 10.01 12.16 9.75
N GLY A 207 10.27 13.46 9.81
CA GLY A 207 10.97 14.17 8.76
C GLY A 207 12.22 13.39 8.39
N ILE A 208 12.72 13.59 7.18
CA ILE A 208 13.97 12.98 6.72
C ILE A 208 14.98 13.05 7.88
N THR A 209 15.38 11.88 8.40
CA THR A 209 16.28 11.78 9.57
C THR A 209 17.75 11.79 9.12
N GLU A 210 17.98 11.43 7.86
CA GLU A 210 19.29 11.36 7.24
C GLU A 210 19.21 11.69 5.74
N LEU A 211 20.08 12.59 5.27
CA LEU A 211 20.31 12.87 3.85
C LEU A 211 21.72 12.41 3.48
N ARG A 212 21.83 11.61 2.43
CA ARG A 212 23.12 11.15 1.88
C ARG A 212 23.41 11.90 0.60
N LEU A 213 24.52 12.63 0.59
CA LEU A 213 24.98 13.45 -0.52
C LEU A 213 26.38 13.03 -0.95
N VAL A 214 26.64 13.15 -2.23
CA VAL A 214 27.97 12.94 -2.81
C VAL A 214 28.56 14.31 -3.14
N THR A 215 29.74 14.61 -2.61
CA THR A 215 30.47 15.88 -2.78
C THR A 215 31.81 15.63 -3.46
N ASN A 216 32.39 16.66 -4.07
CA ASN A 216 33.78 16.60 -4.55
C ASN A 216 34.80 16.99 -3.48
N SER A 217 34.35 17.52 -2.34
CA SER A 217 35.22 17.95 -1.26
C SER A 217 34.51 17.92 0.10
N LEU A 218 34.87 16.94 0.93
CA LEU A 218 34.38 16.87 2.32
C LEU A 218 34.82 18.09 3.14
N ALA A 219 35.96 18.71 2.82
CA ALA A 219 36.44 19.89 3.53
C ALA A 219 35.56 21.13 3.26
N ILE A 220 35.13 21.31 2.01
CA ILE A 220 34.26 22.43 1.65
C ILE A 220 32.85 22.22 2.21
N SER A 221 32.30 21.00 2.11
CA SER A 221 31.01 20.67 2.72
C SER A 221 31.02 20.89 4.24
N GLU A 222 32.05 20.45 4.97
CA GLU A 222 32.14 20.72 6.40
C GLU A 222 32.15 22.23 6.70
N ARG A 223 32.95 23.02 5.97
CA ARG A 223 33.02 24.47 6.16
C ARG A 223 31.68 25.15 5.91
N PHE A 224 30.96 24.74 4.86
CA PHE A 224 29.63 25.24 4.54
C PHE A 224 28.64 24.98 5.68
N TRP A 225 28.53 23.73 6.13
CA TRP A 225 27.55 23.39 7.16
C TRP A 225 27.90 23.93 8.55
N ARG A 226 29.18 24.11 8.89
CA ARG A 226 29.58 24.81 10.12
C ARG A 226 29.28 26.31 10.07
N ALA A 227 29.37 26.93 8.90
CA ALA A 227 28.96 28.33 8.75
C ALA A 227 27.44 28.47 8.94
N MET A 228 26.64 27.51 8.46
CA MET A 228 25.19 27.53 8.67
C MET A 228 24.79 27.16 10.10
N TYR A 229 25.37 26.10 10.67
CA TYR A 229 25.09 25.59 12.01
C TYR A 229 26.38 25.47 12.83
N PRO A 230 26.79 26.54 13.54
CA PRO A 230 28.03 26.54 14.32
C PRO A 230 28.08 25.43 15.39
N ASP A 231 26.92 25.07 15.93
CA ASP A 231 26.76 24.06 16.98
C ASP A 231 26.51 22.63 16.44
N ALA A 232 26.58 22.43 15.12
CA ALA A 232 26.40 21.10 14.54
C ALA A 232 27.52 20.14 14.98
N ALA A 233 27.15 18.91 15.37
CA ALA A 233 28.12 17.86 15.63
C ALA A 233 28.71 17.37 14.29
N VAL A 234 30.03 17.18 14.26
CA VAL A 234 30.76 16.77 13.05
C VAL A 234 31.61 15.55 13.36
N GLU A 235 31.41 14.50 12.57
CA GLU A 235 32.15 13.25 12.68
C GLU A 235 32.77 12.88 11.32
N ARG A 236 34.03 12.41 11.35
CA ARG A 236 34.72 11.88 10.17
C ARG A 236 35.16 10.45 10.44
N VAL A 237 34.55 9.50 9.74
CA VAL A 237 34.86 8.07 9.89
C VAL A 237 34.91 7.42 8.52
N GLY A 238 36.04 6.77 8.19
CA GLY A 238 36.15 5.94 6.98
C GLY A 238 35.90 6.68 5.66
N GLY A 239 36.32 7.94 5.53
CA GLY A 239 36.08 8.75 4.33
C GLY A 239 34.65 9.28 4.18
N VAL A 240 33.84 9.14 5.23
CA VAL A 240 32.49 9.74 5.33
C VAL A 240 32.55 10.92 6.30
N LEU A 241 31.90 12.02 5.92
CA LEU A 241 31.64 13.16 6.81
C LEU A 241 30.16 13.13 7.23
N ARG A 242 29.89 13.11 8.54
CA ARG A 242 28.55 13.26 9.09
C ARG A 242 28.43 14.61 9.78
N ILE A 243 27.42 15.40 9.40
CA ILE A 243 27.03 16.65 10.06
C ILE A 243 25.66 16.46 10.69
N THR A 244 25.53 16.70 12.00
CA THR A 244 24.26 16.61 12.71
C THR A 244 23.86 17.99 13.22
N PRO A 245 22.95 18.71 12.55
CA PRO A 245 22.48 20.01 13.00
C PRO A 245 21.60 19.87 14.27
N PRO A 246 21.40 20.95 15.05
CA PRO A 246 20.53 20.93 16.22
C PRO A 246 19.06 20.59 15.92
N VAL A 247 18.61 20.86 14.68
CA VAL A 247 17.26 20.58 14.19
C VAL A 247 17.35 20.08 12.74
N GLY A 248 16.62 19.00 12.42
CA GLY A 248 16.53 18.44 11.07
C GLY A 248 17.36 17.15 10.85
N PRO A 249 17.44 16.66 9.60
CA PRO A 249 18.22 15.47 9.25
C PRO A 249 19.70 15.62 9.54
N ALA A 250 20.36 14.51 9.86
CA ALA A 250 21.79 14.41 9.70
C ALA A 250 22.18 14.40 8.21
N MET A 251 23.26 15.09 7.86
CA MET A 251 23.79 15.13 6.51
C MET A 251 25.03 14.23 6.42
N LEU A 252 25.04 13.25 5.53
CA LEU A 252 26.18 12.36 5.30
C LEU A 252 26.75 12.63 3.93
N TYR A 253 28.04 12.90 3.90
CA TYR A 253 28.79 13.17 2.69
C TYR A 253 29.79 12.06 2.42
N VAL A 254 29.81 11.62 1.17
CA VAL A 254 30.89 10.79 0.62
C VAL A 254 31.55 11.54 -0.53
N GLU A 255 32.86 11.34 -0.69
CA GLU A 255 33.62 12.02 -1.75
C GLU A 255 33.57 11.23 -3.06
N ALA A 256 33.31 11.90 -4.18
CA ALA A 256 33.47 11.33 -5.52
C ALA A 256 34.21 12.31 -6.44
N LEU A 257 35.16 11.78 -7.20
CA LEU A 257 35.99 12.56 -8.14
C LEU A 257 35.30 12.81 -9.48
N ALA A 258 34.29 12.02 -9.83
CA ALA A 258 33.61 12.14 -11.11
C ALA A 258 32.39 13.06 -10.98
N ALA A 259 32.38 14.17 -11.73
CA ALA A 259 31.35 15.20 -11.64
C ALA A 259 29.91 14.67 -11.82
N HIS A 260 29.71 13.64 -12.65
CA HIS A 260 28.40 13.02 -12.88
C HIS A 260 27.87 12.18 -11.69
N LEU A 261 28.69 11.96 -10.67
CA LEU A 261 28.29 11.25 -9.45
C LEU A 261 27.96 12.22 -8.31
N ILE A 262 28.25 13.52 -8.48
CA ILE A 262 27.94 14.56 -7.51
C ILE A 262 26.42 14.74 -7.46
N THR A 263 25.86 14.77 -6.26
CA THR A 263 24.41 14.88 -6.09
C THR A 263 23.99 16.32 -6.28
N THR A 264 22.89 16.61 -6.98
CA THR A 264 22.28 17.94 -7.02
C THR A 264 20.97 17.92 -6.22
N VAL A 265 20.87 18.74 -5.17
CA VAL A 265 19.67 18.80 -4.31
C VAL A 265 19.38 20.24 -3.91
N ASP A 266 18.25 20.77 -4.36
CA ASP A 266 17.75 22.04 -3.83
C ASP A 266 17.16 21.82 -2.44
N MET A 267 17.58 22.65 -1.48
CA MET A 267 17.20 22.52 -0.08
C MET A 267 16.63 23.84 0.46
N GLU A 268 15.59 23.72 1.27
CA GLU A 268 15.09 24.82 2.10
C GLU A 268 15.41 24.49 3.56
N ILE A 269 16.11 25.39 4.23
CA ILE A 269 16.63 25.17 5.58
C ILE A 269 16.35 26.36 6.48
N VAL A 270 16.13 26.08 7.76
CA VAL A 270 15.89 27.09 8.79
C VAL A 270 17.20 27.43 9.47
N VAL A 271 17.60 28.71 9.43
CA VAL A 271 18.88 29.19 9.97
C VAL A 271 18.68 30.38 10.91
N ASP A 272 19.71 30.72 11.70
CA ASP A 272 19.72 31.98 12.47
C ASP A 272 20.10 33.19 11.61
N ASP A 273 19.82 34.39 12.11
CA ASP A 273 20.06 35.67 11.42
C ASP A 273 21.52 35.91 11.01
N GLY A 274 22.49 35.26 11.67
CA GLY A 274 23.91 35.41 11.38
C GLY A 274 24.44 34.47 10.29
N ALA A 275 23.64 33.53 9.78
CA ALA A 275 24.11 32.50 8.86
C ALA A 275 24.65 33.09 7.55
N ALA A 276 23.98 34.09 6.98
CA ALA A 276 24.40 34.74 5.74
C ALA A 276 25.79 35.40 5.87
N ASP A 277 26.06 36.08 6.99
CA ASP A 277 27.34 36.75 7.22
C ASP A 277 28.47 35.75 7.46
N ARG A 278 28.19 34.66 8.18
CA ARG A 278 29.16 33.56 8.36
C ARG A 278 29.48 32.88 7.04
N LEU A 279 28.50 32.64 6.18
CA LEU A 279 28.71 32.07 4.85
C LEU A 279 29.59 32.98 3.96
N ARG A 280 29.34 34.30 3.96
CA ARG A 280 30.20 35.27 3.24
C ARG A 280 31.62 35.28 3.79
N ALA A 281 31.79 35.31 5.11
CA ALA A 281 33.09 35.26 5.75
C ALA A 281 33.85 33.95 5.46
N ALA A 282 33.12 32.86 5.26
CA ALA A 282 33.66 31.56 4.86
C ALA A 282 33.92 31.43 3.34
N GLY A 283 33.66 32.47 2.56
CA GLY A 283 33.95 32.57 1.13
C GLY A 283 32.89 31.97 0.20
N PHE A 284 31.63 31.87 0.66
CA PHE A 284 30.51 31.41 -0.17
C PHE A 284 29.73 32.58 -0.77
N ASP A 285 29.22 32.39 -1.99
CA ASP A 285 28.38 33.37 -2.67
C ASP A 285 26.94 33.32 -2.13
N VAL A 286 26.59 34.35 -1.38
CA VAL A 286 25.26 34.55 -0.80
C VAL A 286 24.55 35.67 -1.53
N SER A 287 23.26 35.50 -1.84
CA SER A 287 22.43 36.52 -2.46
C SER A 287 22.44 37.83 -1.66
N ARG A 288 22.15 38.93 -2.36
CA ARG A 288 22.15 40.28 -1.76
C ARG A 288 21.20 40.40 -0.56
N ASP A 289 20.06 39.71 -0.62
CA ASP A 289 19.05 39.69 0.44
C ASP A 289 19.32 38.63 1.52
N GLY A 290 20.41 37.85 1.39
CA GLY A 290 20.80 36.84 2.38
C GLY A 290 19.94 35.58 2.38
N ARG A 291 19.04 35.39 1.42
CA ARG A 291 18.07 34.27 1.38
C ARG A 291 18.53 33.06 0.58
N TYR A 292 19.54 33.20 -0.27
CA TYR A 292 20.03 32.12 -1.11
C TYR A 292 21.54 32.01 -1.03
N VAL A 293 22.05 30.79 -1.04
CA VAL A 293 23.47 30.50 -1.18
C VAL A 293 23.65 29.35 -2.16
N VAL A 294 24.71 29.41 -2.97
CA VAL A 294 25.09 28.34 -3.88
C VAL A 294 26.30 27.61 -3.29
N ASP A 295 26.16 26.31 -3.03
CA ASP A 295 27.31 25.46 -2.72
C ASP A 295 27.92 24.91 -4.02
N VAL A 296 28.78 25.75 -4.62
CA VAL A 296 29.42 25.49 -5.93
C VAL A 296 30.43 24.33 -5.89
N ASN A 297 30.70 23.74 -4.72
CA ASN A 297 31.67 22.64 -4.59
C ASN A 297 31.08 21.38 -3.96
N GLY A 298 29.79 21.36 -3.66
CA GLY A 298 29.13 20.17 -3.10
C GLY A 298 28.17 19.52 -4.08
N THR A 299 27.39 20.33 -4.80
CA THR A 299 26.17 19.84 -5.46
C THR A 299 25.68 20.68 -6.65
N ASP A 300 26.32 21.80 -7.01
CA ASP A 300 25.76 22.81 -7.94
C ASP A 300 24.30 23.19 -7.63
N ALA A 301 23.89 23.04 -6.36
CA ALA A 301 22.51 23.21 -5.94
C ALA A 301 22.29 24.53 -5.19
N THR A 302 21.05 25.01 -5.26
CA THR A 302 20.66 26.25 -4.60
C THR A 302 20.06 25.92 -3.23
N VAL A 303 20.61 26.53 -2.18
CA VAL A 303 20.05 26.41 -0.83
C VAL A 303 19.31 27.70 -0.49
N ARG A 304 18.01 27.58 -0.21
CA ARG A 304 17.19 28.67 0.31
C ARG A 304 17.24 28.65 1.84
N MET A 305 17.58 29.81 2.41
CA MET A 305 17.64 30.04 3.85
C MET A 305 16.36 30.76 4.31
N GLU A 306 15.70 30.19 5.30
CA GLU A 306 14.59 30.82 6.03
C GLU A 306 15.07 31.24 7.42
N GLY A 307 15.04 32.56 7.68
CA GLY A 307 15.34 33.11 9.00
C GLY A 307 14.25 32.76 10.02
N ARG A 308 14.65 32.58 11.28
CA ARG A 308 13.73 32.36 12.41
C ARG A 308 13.12 33.64 12.94
#